data_AF-A0A6P0IWZ5-F1
#
_entry.id   AF-A0A6P0IWZ5-F1
#
_cell.length_a   1.000
_cell.length_b   1.000
_cell.length_c   1.000
_cell.angle_alpha   90.00
_cell.angle_beta   90.00
_cell.angle_gamma   90.00
#
_symmetry.space_group_name_H-M   'P 1'
#
loop_
_entity.id
_entity.type
_entity.pdbx_description
1 polymer ?
#
loop_
_entity_poly.entity_id
_entity_poly.type
_entity_poly.pdbx_seq_one_letter_code
_entity_poly.pdbx_strand_id
1 'polypeptide(L)'
;CVVSYLVADQLAKGSLYQRLLERKGYSLPQVKVDKRTLVGLKASDIMQRRVETLGSQMTLDQAIQTFSNSSHRGFPVVAQGKLVGIITQEDIAKNRDQLPGNTPIKEVMTPQPITVRHNDTLSHVLYILNRYQLNRLPVLESRKLVGIITFSDIIRAEANQLSGEKEQLGPSPDPSYGVYYTRAPATGSGRMLVPLANPQSAPVLLEIAAAIGRDRDYEIECLQVIPISRSNSPAQTAVDTTKSRRLLRQAERLGRRLEMPVHTQIRISHDTAQAILETIKQRHINLILMGWKGAPSNSPNQIFGNIIDTLIRQAPCDLVLLKLPQGKEVAEDVKSAKYGSLAKTWKRWLIPIAGGPNSRRALQLIPILATLAKAEKIVVTQVFNPQAGEPVMTSLEKATYFLKQQLKGICDVASIPIRSYSVSDALIRLAKAHKYDVVVIGASREGLLEQAIHGNIPEAIARGVDSTVILVREALH
;
A
#
# COMPACT_ATOMS: atom_id res chain seq x y z
N CYS A 1 33.63 -28.86 3.11
CA CYS A 1 33.23 -30.12 3.78
C CYS A 1 31.87 -29.95 4.44
N VAL A 2 30.96 -30.91 4.24
CA VAL A 2 29.57 -30.90 4.74
C VAL A 2 29.48 -30.79 6.27
N VAL A 3 30.50 -31.31 6.97
CA VAL A 3 30.62 -31.23 8.43
C VAL A 3 30.86 -29.79 8.91
N SER A 4 31.62 -28.98 8.16
CA SER A 4 31.87 -27.57 8.51
C SER A 4 30.60 -26.71 8.45
N TYR A 5 29.67 -27.05 7.55
CA TYR A 5 28.41 -26.31 7.37
C TYR A 5 27.40 -26.62 8.48
N LEU A 6 27.28 -27.89 8.88
CA LEU A 6 26.42 -28.31 10.00
C LEU A 6 26.94 -27.78 11.34
N VAL A 7 28.27 -27.74 11.54
CA VAL A 7 28.88 -27.16 12.73
C VAL A 7 28.70 -25.63 12.77
N ALA A 8 28.74 -24.94 11.63
CA ALA A 8 28.46 -23.51 11.53
C ALA A 8 26.98 -23.14 11.79
N ASP A 9 26.05 -24.07 11.53
CA ASP A 9 24.61 -23.94 11.82
C ASP A 9 24.32 -24.09 13.33
N GLN A 10 25.14 -24.89 14.02
CA GLN A 10 25.00 -25.14 15.46
C GLN A 10 25.66 -24.05 16.33
N LEU A 11 26.68 -23.36 15.80
CA LEU A 11 27.48 -22.37 16.55
C LEU A 11 27.10 -20.89 16.35
N ALA A 12 26.30 -20.54 15.33
CA ALA A 12 26.02 -19.14 15.01
C ALA A 12 24.52 -18.80 15.10
N LYS A 13 24.16 -17.90 16.02
CA LYS A 13 22.79 -17.38 16.21
C LYS A 13 22.45 -16.36 15.12
N GLY A 14 21.57 -16.72 14.19
CA GLY A 14 20.97 -15.83 13.17
C GLY A 14 20.07 -16.62 12.20
N SER A 15 19.07 -15.99 11.58
CA SER A 15 18.20 -16.69 10.61
C SER A 15 18.92 -16.88 9.26
N LEU A 16 18.63 -17.98 8.56
CA LEU A 16 19.17 -18.26 7.21
C LEU A 16 18.86 -17.14 6.20
N TYR A 17 17.74 -16.45 6.39
CA TYR A 17 17.30 -15.26 5.65
C TYR A 17 18.27 -14.07 5.83
N GLN A 18 18.73 -13.83 7.05
CA GLN A 18 19.67 -12.74 7.36
C GLN A 18 20.98 -12.89 6.58
N ARG A 19 21.51 -14.11 6.48
CA ARG A 19 22.73 -14.41 5.69
C ARG A 19 22.53 -14.26 4.18
N LEU A 20 21.33 -14.52 3.67
CA LEU A 20 21.00 -14.38 2.24
C LEU A 20 20.87 -12.91 1.82
N LEU A 21 20.37 -12.05 2.72
CA LEU A 21 20.26 -10.61 2.51
C LEU A 21 21.59 -9.90 2.63
N GLU A 22 22.42 -10.29 3.60
CA GLU A 22 23.80 -9.80 3.75
C GLU A 22 24.62 -10.09 2.48
N ARG A 23 24.45 -11.27 1.87
CA ARG A 23 25.12 -11.63 0.60
C ARG A 23 24.61 -10.85 -0.61
N LYS A 24 23.40 -10.27 -0.54
CA LYS A 24 22.83 -9.37 -1.57
C LYS A 24 23.01 -7.88 -1.24
N GLY A 25 23.76 -7.54 -0.19
CA GLY A 25 24.11 -6.17 0.18
C GLY A 25 23.14 -5.47 1.13
N TYR A 26 22.19 -6.20 1.75
CA TYR A 26 21.20 -5.65 2.67
C TYR A 26 21.56 -5.99 4.12
N SER A 27 21.73 -4.98 4.98
CA SER A 27 22.02 -5.16 6.42
C SER A 27 20.74 -5.08 7.25
N LEU A 28 20.49 -6.08 8.10
CA LEU A 28 19.31 -6.12 8.97
C LEU A 28 19.72 -6.08 10.46
N PRO A 29 19.00 -5.33 11.32
CA PRO A 29 19.25 -5.32 12.75
C PRO A 29 18.86 -6.65 13.41
N GLN A 30 19.67 -7.10 14.37
CA GLN A 30 19.49 -8.37 15.08
C GLN A 30 18.27 -8.34 16.00
N VAL A 31 17.20 -9.03 15.61
CA VAL A 31 16.10 -9.39 16.49
C VAL A 31 16.28 -10.84 16.92
N LYS A 32 16.24 -11.11 18.24
CA LYS A 32 16.25 -12.46 18.80
C LYS A 32 14.95 -13.18 18.37
N VAL A 33 15.02 -13.97 17.30
CA VAL A 33 13.92 -14.80 16.82
C VAL A 33 13.94 -16.13 17.57
N ASP A 34 12.84 -16.43 18.26
CA ASP A 34 12.64 -17.69 18.96
C ASP A 34 12.44 -18.85 17.97
N LYS A 35 13.00 -20.01 18.29
CA LYS A 35 13.16 -21.17 17.38
C LYS A 35 11.82 -21.80 16.98
N ARG A 36 11.25 -21.41 15.83
CA ARG A 36 10.35 -22.24 15.01
C ARG A 36 10.72 -22.10 13.53
N THR A 37 11.75 -22.83 13.15
CA THR A 37 12.44 -22.75 11.85
C THR A 37 11.58 -23.30 10.71
N LEU A 38 11.70 -22.72 9.51
CA LEU A 38 11.13 -23.14 8.21
C LEU A 38 11.42 -24.61 7.79
N VAL A 39 12.09 -25.39 8.64
CA VAL A 39 12.63 -26.74 8.40
C VAL A 39 11.54 -27.78 8.13
N GLY A 40 10.29 -27.53 8.54
CA GLY A 40 9.17 -28.47 8.36
C GLY A 40 8.28 -28.23 7.14
N LEU A 41 8.43 -27.11 6.42
CA LEU A 41 7.55 -26.78 5.30
C LEU A 41 7.96 -27.49 4.02
N LYS A 42 6.96 -27.93 3.25
CA LYS A 42 7.11 -28.48 1.91
C LYS A 42 6.67 -27.48 0.84
N ALA A 43 7.08 -27.73 -0.39
CA ALA A 43 6.66 -26.98 -1.58
C ALA A 43 5.12 -26.89 -1.66
N SER A 44 4.40 -27.97 -1.36
CA SER A 44 2.94 -28.03 -1.33
C SER A 44 2.27 -27.05 -0.38
N ASP A 45 2.98 -26.66 0.69
CA ASP A 45 2.46 -25.84 1.78
C ASP A 45 2.50 -24.35 1.45
N ILE A 46 3.29 -23.98 0.43
CA ILE A 46 3.52 -22.59 0.03
C ILE A 46 3.26 -22.32 -1.47
N MET A 47 3.14 -23.37 -2.30
CA MET A 47 2.93 -23.21 -3.74
C MET A 47 1.56 -22.63 -4.07
N GLN A 48 1.51 -21.88 -5.16
CA GLN A 48 0.26 -21.47 -5.79
C GLN A 48 -0.24 -22.60 -6.68
N ARG A 49 -1.41 -23.17 -6.37
CA ARG A 49 -1.96 -24.35 -7.09
C ARG A 49 -2.66 -24.00 -8.41
N ARG A 50 -3.21 -22.78 -8.51
CA ARG A 50 -3.85 -22.28 -9.73
C ARG A 50 -2.80 -21.59 -10.59
N VAL A 51 -2.30 -22.30 -11.59
CA VAL A 51 -1.29 -21.79 -12.51
C VAL A 51 -1.91 -21.64 -13.88
N GLU A 52 -1.99 -20.41 -14.39
CA GLU A 52 -2.34 -20.18 -15.78
C GLU A 52 -1.25 -20.77 -16.67
N THR A 53 -1.67 -21.52 -17.70
CA THR A 53 -0.76 -22.23 -18.60
C THR A 53 -1.14 -21.96 -20.04
N LEU A 54 -0.17 -21.99 -20.94
CA LEU A 54 -0.41 -21.88 -22.37
C LEU A 54 -0.24 -23.25 -23.04
N GLY A 55 -1.06 -23.54 -24.04
CA GLY A 55 -0.95 -24.78 -24.80
C GLY A 55 0.23 -24.70 -25.77
N SER A 56 1.05 -25.75 -25.86
CA SER A 56 2.24 -25.80 -26.74
C SER A 56 1.99 -25.52 -28.23
N GLN A 57 0.77 -25.74 -28.73
CA GLN A 57 0.37 -25.45 -30.13
C GLN A 57 -0.31 -24.07 -30.29
N MET A 58 -0.46 -23.29 -29.22
CA MET A 58 -0.92 -21.90 -29.31
C MET A 58 0.04 -21.11 -30.20
N THR A 59 -0.49 -20.21 -31.02
CA THR A 59 0.37 -19.40 -31.91
C THR A 59 1.03 -18.26 -31.17
N LEU A 60 2.13 -17.74 -31.73
CA LEU A 60 2.86 -16.60 -31.19
C LEU A 60 1.96 -15.36 -31.02
N ASP A 61 1.08 -15.06 -31.98
CA ASP A 61 0.12 -13.94 -31.89
C ASP A 61 -0.89 -14.11 -30.75
N GLN A 62 -1.43 -15.32 -30.57
CA GLN A 62 -2.33 -15.63 -29.47
C GLN A 62 -1.61 -15.51 -28.13
N ALA A 63 -0.34 -15.91 -28.05
CA ALA A 63 0.47 -15.73 -26.86
C ALA A 63 0.73 -14.24 -26.59
N ILE A 64 1.05 -13.43 -27.60
CA ILE A 64 1.22 -11.96 -27.48
C ILE A 64 -0.06 -11.30 -26.94
N GLN A 65 -1.23 -11.67 -27.48
CA GLN A 65 -2.51 -11.19 -26.98
C GLN A 65 -2.74 -11.62 -25.53
N THR A 66 -2.42 -12.87 -25.20
CA THR A 66 -2.52 -13.39 -23.82
C THR A 66 -1.62 -12.63 -22.86
N PHE A 67 -0.38 -12.32 -23.26
CA PHE A 67 0.54 -11.48 -22.48
C PHE A 67 0.07 -10.03 -22.36
N SER A 68 -0.63 -9.49 -23.36
CA SER A 68 -1.17 -8.13 -23.33
C SER A 68 -2.39 -8.00 -22.41
N ASN A 69 -3.18 -9.07 -22.32
CA ASN A 69 -4.40 -9.15 -21.51
C ASN A 69 -4.17 -9.69 -20.10
N SER A 70 -2.96 -10.16 -19.79
CA SER A 70 -2.59 -10.69 -18.47
C SER A 70 -1.54 -9.82 -17.78
N SER A 71 -1.44 -9.94 -16.46
CA SER A 71 -0.40 -9.29 -15.67
C SER A 71 0.86 -10.15 -15.51
N HIS A 72 0.91 -11.31 -16.19
CA HIS A 72 1.97 -12.30 -16.03
C HIS A 72 3.16 -12.01 -16.95
N ARG A 73 4.38 -12.06 -16.39
CA ARG A 73 5.64 -11.91 -17.16
C ARG A 73 6.16 -13.21 -17.77
N GLY A 74 5.47 -14.33 -17.53
CA GLY A 74 5.78 -15.62 -18.12
C GLY A 74 4.79 -16.69 -17.68
N PHE A 75 4.61 -17.68 -18.56
CA PHE A 75 3.65 -18.77 -18.40
C PHE A 75 4.36 -20.12 -18.55
N PRO A 76 4.00 -21.12 -17.72
CA PRO A 76 4.32 -22.50 -18.03
C PRO A 76 3.56 -22.95 -19.28
N VAL A 77 4.26 -23.65 -20.17
CA VAL A 77 3.71 -24.20 -21.41
C VAL A 77 3.43 -25.68 -21.21
N VAL A 78 2.20 -26.10 -21.53
CA VAL A 78 1.74 -27.47 -21.34
C VAL A 78 1.35 -28.14 -22.66
N ALA A 79 1.57 -29.46 -22.73
CA ALA A 79 1.08 -30.33 -23.79
C ALA A 79 0.41 -31.53 -23.13
N GLN A 80 -0.86 -31.81 -23.46
CA GLN A 80 -1.62 -32.94 -22.89
C GLN A 80 -1.57 -32.96 -21.35
N GLY A 81 -1.66 -31.79 -20.71
CA GLY A 81 -1.63 -31.65 -19.25
C GLY A 81 -0.27 -31.83 -18.57
N LYS A 82 0.82 -32.00 -19.34
CA LYS A 82 2.20 -32.11 -18.85
C LYS A 82 2.97 -30.83 -19.14
N LEU A 83 3.84 -30.42 -18.22
CA LEU A 83 4.74 -29.28 -18.42
C LEU A 83 5.80 -29.64 -19.47
N VAL A 84 5.92 -28.83 -20.52
CA VAL A 84 6.89 -29.02 -21.61
C VAL A 84 7.85 -27.85 -21.78
N GLY A 85 7.51 -26.66 -21.28
CA GLY A 85 8.37 -25.49 -21.34
C GLY A 85 7.88 -24.34 -20.46
N ILE A 86 8.60 -23.22 -20.53
CA ILE A 86 8.16 -21.91 -20.01
C ILE A 86 8.38 -20.89 -21.12
N ILE A 87 7.43 -19.97 -21.28
CA ILE A 87 7.58 -18.82 -22.19
C ILE A 87 7.44 -17.53 -21.39
N THR A 88 8.30 -16.55 -21.67
CA THR A 88 8.34 -15.24 -20.99
C THR A 88 8.12 -14.09 -21.97
N GLN A 89 7.84 -12.89 -21.44
CA GLN A 89 7.79 -11.68 -22.26
C GLN A 89 9.11 -11.41 -23.00
N GLU A 90 10.25 -11.77 -22.42
CA GLU A 90 11.55 -11.65 -23.06
C GLU A 90 11.68 -12.61 -24.26
N ASP A 91 11.18 -13.84 -24.13
CA ASP A 91 11.17 -14.81 -25.24
C ASP A 91 10.27 -14.31 -26.38
N ILE A 92 9.11 -13.73 -26.05
CA ILE A 92 8.23 -13.10 -27.04
C ILE A 92 8.93 -11.91 -27.72
N ALA A 93 9.52 -11.00 -26.95
CA ALA A 93 10.15 -9.79 -27.48
C ALA A 93 11.32 -10.10 -28.41
N LYS A 94 12.13 -11.11 -28.10
CA LYS A 94 13.26 -11.55 -28.94
C LYS A 94 12.82 -12.11 -30.29
N ASN A 95 11.67 -12.76 -30.34
CA ASN A 95 11.23 -13.54 -31.50
C ASN A 95 10.12 -12.86 -32.32
N ARG A 96 9.51 -11.79 -31.80
CA ARG A 96 8.37 -11.08 -32.42
C ARG A 96 8.62 -10.62 -33.85
N ASP A 97 9.82 -10.08 -34.11
CA ASP A 97 10.17 -9.51 -35.43
C ASP A 97 10.89 -10.53 -36.33
N GLN A 98 11.20 -11.72 -35.82
CA GLN A 98 12.00 -12.75 -36.50
C GLN A 98 11.17 -13.93 -36.97
N LEU A 99 10.04 -14.21 -36.31
CA LEU A 99 9.20 -15.37 -36.59
C LEU A 99 7.77 -14.96 -36.99
N PRO A 100 7.13 -15.67 -37.93
CA PRO A 100 5.73 -15.45 -38.28
C PRO A 100 4.80 -15.57 -37.06
N GLY A 101 3.75 -14.74 -36.99
CA GLY A 101 2.79 -14.74 -35.88
C GLY A 101 1.99 -16.05 -35.68
N ASN A 102 1.90 -16.90 -36.72
CA ASN A 102 1.30 -18.23 -36.66
C ASN A 102 2.24 -19.33 -36.13
N THR A 103 3.50 -19.00 -35.82
CA THR A 103 4.48 -19.96 -35.27
C THR A 103 3.99 -20.52 -33.93
N PRO A 104 4.00 -21.84 -33.72
CA PRO A 104 3.62 -22.44 -32.43
C PRO A 104 4.58 -22.06 -31.30
N ILE A 105 4.06 -21.74 -30.11
CA ILE A 105 4.89 -21.33 -28.96
C ILE A 105 5.90 -22.40 -28.50
N LYS A 106 5.70 -23.68 -28.84
CA LYS A 106 6.68 -24.75 -28.54
C LYS A 106 8.05 -24.50 -29.17
N GLU A 107 8.13 -23.71 -30.24
CA GLU A 107 9.36 -23.38 -30.97
C GLU A 107 10.07 -22.16 -30.38
N VAL A 108 9.38 -21.41 -29.52
CA VAL A 108 9.86 -20.15 -28.92
C VAL A 108 10.11 -20.30 -27.41
N MET A 109 9.41 -21.23 -26.75
CA MET A 109 9.54 -21.47 -25.31
C MET A 109 10.92 -21.99 -24.91
N THR A 110 11.31 -21.75 -23.67
CA THR A 110 12.41 -22.48 -23.04
C THR A 110 11.96 -23.90 -22.69
N PRO A 111 12.51 -24.96 -23.32
CA PRO A 111 12.11 -26.33 -23.04
C PRO A 111 12.70 -26.84 -21.72
N GLN A 112 12.06 -27.84 -21.12
CA GLN A 112 12.57 -28.56 -19.93
C GLN A 112 13.01 -27.64 -18.78
N PRO A 113 12.10 -26.80 -18.25
CA PRO A 113 12.43 -25.88 -17.18
C PRO A 113 12.84 -26.62 -15.90
N ILE A 114 13.66 -25.96 -15.07
CA ILE A 114 13.99 -26.45 -13.73
C ILE A 114 12.72 -26.44 -12.86
N THR A 115 12.41 -27.56 -12.22
CA THR A 115 11.20 -27.75 -11.41
C THR A 115 11.50 -28.37 -10.04
N VAL A 116 10.54 -28.31 -9.13
CA VAL A 116 10.55 -29.02 -7.85
C VAL A 116 9.34 -29.95 -7.72
N ARG A 117 9.41 -30.93 -6.83
CA ARG A 117 8.26 -31.78 -6.48
C ARG A 117 7.46 -31.15 -5.37
N HIS A 118 6.14 -31.40 -5.35
CA HIS A 118 5.26 -30.86 -4.29
C HIS A 118 5.66 -31.30 -2.87
N ASN A 119 6.34 -32.44 -2.72
CA ASN A 119 6.81 -32.94 -1.43
C ASN A 119 8.22 -32.47 -1.05
N ASP A 120 8.91 -31.70 -1.91
CA ASP A 120 10.25 -31.20 -1.62
C ASP A 120 10.21 -30.21 -0.45
N THR A 121 11.26 -30.21 0.37
CA THR A 121 11.35 -29.27 1.50
C THR A 121 11.59 -27.85 1.01
N LEU A 122 11.12 -26.87 1.77
CA LEU A 122 11.31 -25.46 1.45
C LEU A 122 12.81 -25.09 1.36
N SER A 123 13.65 -25.68 2.20
CA SER A 123 15.11 -25.54 2.11
C SER A 123 15.67 -25.98 0.75
N HIS A 124 15.13 -27.06 0.19
CA HIS A 124 15.51 -27.53 -1.14
C HIS A 124 15.04 -26.58 -2.25
N VAL A 125 13.80 -26.08 -2.15
CA VAL A 125 13.26 -25.08 -3.09
C VAL A 125 14.12 -23.81 -3.10
N LEU A 126 14.48 -23.30 -1.91
CA LEU A 126 15.37 -22.13 -1.74
C LEU A 126 16.77 -22.38 -2.32
N TYR A 127 17.32 -23.57 -2.10
CA TYR A 127 18.59 -23.97 -2.68
C TYR A 127 18.55 -23.88 -4.21
N ILE A 128 17.50 -24.42 -4.85
CA ILE A 128 17.36 -24.39 -6.32
C ILE A 128 17.20 -22.95 -6.82
N LEU A 129 16.33 -22.14 -6.20
CA LEU A 129 16.15 -20.73 -6.58
C LEU A 129 17.48 -19.96 -6.54
N ASN A 130 18.26 -20.13 -5.47
CA ASN A 130 19.54 -19.43 -5.31
C ASN A 130 20.64 -19.99 -6.23
N ARG A 131 20.74 -21.32 -6.36
CA ARG A 131 21.78 -21.98 -7.16
C ARG A 131 21.68 -21.62 -8.64
N TYR A 132 20.46 -21.50 -9.14
CA TYR A 132 20.17 -21.21 -10.54
C TYR A 132 19.72 -19.77 -10.79
N GLN A 133 19.76 -18.91 -9.76
CA GLN A 133 19.33 -17.49 -9.82
C GLN A 133 17.92 -17.32 -10.41
N LEU A 134 17.02 -18.24 -10.06
CA LEU A 134 15.63 -18.24 -10.50
C LEU A 134 14.75 -17.52 -9.49
N ASN A 135 13.73 -16.83 -9.99
CA ASN A 135 12.75 -16.13 -9.14
C ASN A 135 11.45 -16.94 -8.94
N ARG A 136 11.27 -18.03 -9.70
CA ARG A 136 10.09 -18.91 -9.65
C ARG A 136 10.44 -20.33 -10.07
N LEU A 137 9.71 -21.30 -9.55
CA LEU A 137 9.84 -22.72 -9.88
C LEU A 137 8.46 -23.35 -10.09
N PRO A 138 8.22 -24.02 -11.24
CA PRO A 138 7.08 -24.90 -11.38
C PRO A 138 7.19 -26.07 -10.39
N VAL A 139 6.06 -26.42 -9.80
CA VAL A 139 5.93 -27.53 -8.87
C VAL A 139 5.16 -28.66 -9.55
N LEU A 140 5.77 -29.84 -9.57
CA LEU A 140 5.24 -31.02 -10.21
C LEU A 140 4.77 -32.07 -9.20
N GLU A 141 3.70 -32.76 -9.57
CA GLU A 141 3.36 -34.08 -9.04
C GLU A 141 3.56 -35.08 -10.18
N SER A 142 4.59 -35.91 -10.04
CA SER A 142 5.10 -36.73 -11.13
C SER A 142 5.50 -35.89 -12.36
N ARG A 143 4.65 -35.81 -13.40
CA ARG A 143 4.86 -34.99 -14.62
C ARG A 143 3.79 -33.92 -14.82
N LYS A 144 2.82 -33.83 -13.90
CA LYS A 144 1.72 -32.87 -13.97
C LYS A 144 2.12 -31.61 -13.22
N LEU A 145 1.88 -30.45 -13.84
CA LEU A 145 2.03 -29.18 -13.15
C LEU A 145 0.93 -29.04 -12.10
N VAL A 146 1.30 -28.96 -10.82
CA VAL A 146 0.38 -28.83 -9.69
C VAL A 146 0.52 -27.52 -8.93
N GLY A 147 1.55 -26.74 -9.25
CA GLY A 147 1.68 -25.39 -8.72
C GLY A 147 2.89 -24.63 -9.25
N ILE A 148 3.09 -23.43 -8.74
CA ILE A 148 4.28 -22.62 -8.93
C ILE A 148 4.67 -21.99 -7.59
N ILE A 149 5.97 -21.90 -7.30
CA ILE A 149 6.50 -21.19 -6.13
C ILE A 149 7.31 -20.01 -6.62
N THR A 150 7.05 -18.82 -6.07
CA THR A 150 7.88 -17.63 -6.29
C THR A 150 8.68 -17.28 -5.04
N PHE A 151 9.76 -16.51 -5.21
CA PHE A 151 10.54 -15.99 -4.09
C PHE A 151 9.66 -15.18 -3.11
N SER A 152 8.65 -14.45 -3.63
CA SER A 152 7.68 -13.69 -2.80
C SER A 152 6.76 -14.58 -1.97
N ASP A 153 6.38 -15.77 -2.46
CA ASP A 153 5.57 -16.73 -1.68
C ASP A 153 6.35 -17.23 -0.46
N ILE A 154 7.66 -17.39 -0.60
CA ILE A 154 8.55 -17.82 0.49
C ILE A 154 8.71 -16.71 1.54
N ILE A 155 8.91 -15.46 1.11
CA ILE A 155 9.01 -14.29 2.01
C ILE A 155 7.73 -14.15 2.85
N ARG A 156 6.56 -14.32 2.22
CA ARG A 156 5.27 -14.23 2.91
C ARG A 156 5.11 -15.34 3.95
N ALA A 157 5.50 -16.58 3.62
CA ALA A 157 5.42 -17.70 4.54
C ALA A 157 6.25 -17.47 5.81
N GLU A 158 7.43 -16.84 5.70
CA GLU A 158 8.30 -16.50 6.84
C GLU A 158 7.73 -15.34 7.67
N ALA A 159 7.21 -14.29 7.03
CA ALA A 159 6.58 -13.16 7.72
C ALA A 159 5.37 -13.59 8.58
N ASN A 160 4.56 -14.53 8.06
CA ASN A 160 3.42 -15.08 8.79
C ASN A 160 3.86 -15.91 10.01
N GLN A 161 4.97 -16.64 9.94
CA GLN A 161 5.50 -17.40 11.08
C GLN A 161 6.08 -16.52 12.19
N LEU A 162 6.73 -15.41 11.82
CA LEU A 162 7.29 -14.44 12.76
C LEU A 162 6.22 -13.65 13.52
N SER A 163 5.02 -13.51 12.95
CA SER A 163 3.93 -12.71 13.51
C SER A 163 3.06 -13.46 14.53
N GLY A 164 3.28 -14.77 14.73
CA GLY A 164 2.55 -15.60 15.71
C GLY A 164 1.08 -15.87 15.37
N GLU A 165 0.60 -15.42 14.21
CA GLU A 165 -0.77 -15.64 13.75
C GLU A 165 -0.91 -17.08 13.22
N LYS A 166 -1.76 -17.88 13.87
CA LYS A 166 -2.35 -19.09 13.27
C LYS A 166 -3.38 -18.69 12.21
N GLU A 167 -2.99 -17.92 11.20
CA GLU A 167 -3.75 -17.91 9.95
C GLU A 167 -3.45 -19.23 9.23
N GLN A 168 -4.49 -19.97 8.83
CA GLN A 168 -4.34 -21.19 8.05
C GLN A 168 -3.43 -20.92 6.85
N LEU A 169 -2.32 -21.65 6.76
CA LEU A 169 -1.46 -21.76 5.57
C LEU A 169 -2.32 -22.36 4.44
N GLY A 170 -3.10 -21.51 3.79
CA GLY A 170 -3.85 -21.80 2.57
C GLY A 170 -3.14 -21.22 1.35
N PRO A 171 -3.56 -21.60 0.13
CA PRO A 171 -3.04 -21.01 -1.10
C PRO A 171 -3.14 -19.48 -1.04
N SER A 172 -2.19 -18.79 -1.67
CA SER A 172 -2.25 -17.33 -1.86
C SER A 172 -3.66 -16.94 -2.27
N PRO A 173 -4.28 -15.90 -1.67
CA PRO A 173 -5.48 -15.34 -2.27
C PRO A 173 -5.18 -15.05 -3.74
N ASP A 174 -6.10 -15.48 -4.62
CA ASP A 174 -6.05 -15.12 -6.04
C ASP A 174 -5.82 -13.59 -6.15
N PRO A 175 -5.02 -13.12 -7.11
CA PRO A 175 -4.83 -11.68 -7.30
C PRO A 175 -6.17 -11.01 -7.51
N SER A 176 -6.25 -9.73 -7.13
CA SER A 176 -7.52 -9.03 -7.30
C SER A 176 -7.87 -8.91 -8.79
N TYR A 177 -9.14 -9.09 -9.12
CA TYR A 177 -9.64 -9.13 -10.49
C TYR A 177 -10.45 -7.88 -10.80
N GLY A 178 -10.09 -7.12 -11.84
CA GLY A 178 -10.85 -5.93 -12.19
C GLY A 178 -12.00 -6.24 -13.12
N VAL A 179 -13.19 -5.78 -12.72
CA VAL A 179 -14.45 -6.03 -13.42
C VAL A 179 -15.03 -4.79 -14.11
N TYR A 180 -14.41 -3.64 -13.88
CA TYR A 180 -14.81 -2.38 -14.48
C TYR A 180 -13.64 -1.42 -14.52
N TYR A 181 -13.50 -0.71 -15.64
CA TYR A 181 -12.48 0.32 -15.81
C TYR A 181 -13.03 1.48 -16.64
N THR A 182 -12.66 2.70 -16.29
CA THR A 182 -12.72 3.87 -17.17
C THR A 182 -11.37 4.58 -17.16
N ARG A 183 -11.00 5.13 -18.32
CA ARG A 183 -9.71 5.79 -18.53
C ARG A 183 -9.94 7.19 -19.09
N ALA A 184 -9.32 8.18 -18.47
CA ALA A 184 -9.20 9.53 -18.98
C ALA A 184 -7.87 9.66 -19.76
N PRO A 185 -7.65 10.76 -20.51
CA PRO A 185 -6.35 11.03 -21.13
C PRO A 185 -5.23 11.04 -20.07
N ALA A 186 -4.14 10.32 -20.35
CA ALA A 186 -2.99 10.26 -19.46
C ALA A 186 -2.08 11.47 -19.73
N THR A 187 -2.36 12.59 -19.06
CA THR A 187 -1.76 13.91 -19.32
C THR A 187 -0.96 14.47 -18.15
N GLY A 188 -1.02 13.86 -16.97
CA GLY A 188 -0.32 14.37 -15.78
C GLY A 188 1.07 13.78 -15.60
N SER A 189 1.94 14.51 -14.89
CA SER A 189 3.29 14.09 -14.49
C SER A 189 3.32 12.95 -13.45
N GLY A 190 2.19 12.62 -12.82
CA GLY A 190 2.08 11.54 -11.85
C GLY A 190 0.63 11.13 -11.57
N ARG A 191 0.44 10.22 -10.61
CA ARG A 191 -0.88 9.70 -10.23
C ARG A 191 -1.10 9.63 -8.74
N MET A 192 -2.30 9.98 -8.33
CA MET A 192 -2.80 9.77 -6.97
C MET A 192 -3.92 8.73 -6.96
N LEU A 193 -3.85 7.78 -6.04
CA LEU A 193 -4.90 6.80 -5.80
C LEU A 193 -5.85 7.29 -4.72
N VAL A 194 -7.14 7.25 -5.00
CA VAL A 194 -8.21 7.57 -4.05
C VAL A 194 -9.13 6.35 -3.91
N PRO A 195 -8.93 5.49 -2.90
CA PRO A 195 -9.85 4.39 -2.63
C PRO A 195 -11.19 4.90 -2.09
N LEU A 196 -12.30 4.56 -2.76
CA LEU A 196 -13.62 5.10 -2.49
C LEU A 196 -14.61 4.00 -2.06
N ALA A 197 -14.68 3.73 -0.75
CA ALA A 197 -15.63 2.75 -0.20
C ALA A 197 -16.92 3.39 0.36
N ASN A 198 -16.85 4.64 0.83
CA ASN A 198 -17.96 5.32 1.50
C ASN A 198 -18.46 6.53 0.69
N PRO A 199 -19.71 6.51 0.19
CA PRO A 199 -20.30 7.64 -0.53
C PRO A 199 -20.36 8.95 0.26
N GLN A 200 -20.37 8.89 1.60
CA GLN A 200 -20.45 10.09 2.44
C GLN A 200 -19.11 10.85 2.50
N SER A 201 -17.98 10.14 2.54
CA SER A 201 -16.65 10.76 2.58
C SER A 201 -16.06 11.02 1.20
N ALA A 202 -16.58 10.37 0.16
CA ALA A 202 -16.06 10.48 -1.21
C ALA A 202 -16.01 11.92 -1.75
N PRO A 203 -17.03 12.78 -1.59
CA PRO A 203 -16.98 14.16 -2.09
C PRO A 203 -15.80 14.95 -1.53
N VAL A 204 -15.58 14.87 -0.21
CA VAL A 204 -14.47 15.56 0.48
C VAL A 204 -13.12 15.03 0.02
N LEU A 205 -12.97 13.70 -0.05
CA LEU A 205 -11.73 13.08 -0.54
C LEU A 205 -11.41 13.51 -1.97
N LEU A 206 -12.42 13.58 -2.85
CA LEU A 206 -12.26 13.98 -4.24
C LEU A 206 -11.96 15.47 -4.39
N GLU A 207 -12.52 16.34 -3.54
CA GLU A 207 -12.22 17.77 -3.53
C GLU A 207 -10.76 18.02 -3.12
N ILE A 208 -10.29 17.34 -2.07
CA ILE A 208 -8.89 17.35 -1.63
C ILE A 208 -7.99 16.76 -2.72
N ALA A 209 -8.39 15.64 -3.32
CA ALA A 209 -7.65 15.00 -4.40
C ALA A 209 -7.50 15.94 -5.60
N ALA A 210 -8.54 16.67 -5.98
CA ALA A 210 -8.45 17.62 -7.08
C ALA A 210 -7.52 18.80 -6.76
N ALA A 211 -7.51 19.28 -5.52
CA ALA A 211 -6.60 20.35 -5.11
C ALA A 211 -5.12 19.90 -5.15
N ILE A 212 -4.82 18.73 -4.58
CA ILE A 212 -3.47 18.14 -4.63
C ILE A 212 -3.08 17.78 -6.06
N GLY A 213 -4.03 17.25 -6.84
CA GLY A 213 -3.83 16.86 -8.23
C GLY A 213 -3.46 18.04 -9.11
N ARG A 214 -4.16 19.17 -8.96
CA ARG A 214 -3.84 20.40 -9.72
C ARG A 214 -2.48 20.98 -9.34
N ASP A 215 -2.16 21.01 -8.05
CA ASP A 215 -0.89 21.55 -7.55
C ASP A 215 0.32 20.73 -8.04
N ARG A 216 0.19 19.40 -8.05
CA ARG A 216 1.27 18.48 -8.41
C ARG A 216 1.22 17.99 -9.85
N ASP A 217 0.26 18.46 -10.65
CA ASP A 217 -0.02 17.96 -11.99
C ASP A 217 -0.21 16.41 -12.01
N TYR A 218 -1.01 15.90 -11.07
CA TYR A 218 -1.32 14.48 -10.94
C TYR A 218 -2.72 14.15 -11.44
N GLU A 219 -2.84 12.98 -12.07
CA GLU A 219 -4.11 12.35 -12.40
C GLU A 219 -4.71 11.64 -11.18
N ILE A 220 -6.03 11.47 -11.18
CA ILE A 220 -6.73 10.80 -10.09
C ILE A 220 -7.14 9.39 -10.54
N GLU A 221 -6.69 8.37 -9.82
CA GLU A 221 -7.12 6.98 -9.97
C GLU A 221 -8.09 6.66 -8.82
N CYS A 222 -9.39 6.52 -9.12
CA CYS A 222 -10.40 6.12 -8.15
C CYS A 222 -10.58 4.59 -8.17
N LEU A 223 -10.36 3.95 -7.02
CA LEU A 223 -10.47 2.50 -6.87
C LEU A 223 -11.62 2.16 -5.93
N GLN A 224 -12.48 1.24 -6.36
CA GLN A 224 -13.43 0.58 -5.48
C GLN A 224 -13.11 -0.92 -5.41
N VAL A 225 -12.99 -1.44 -4.19
CA VAL A 225 -12.70 -2.87 -3.97
C VAL A 225 -13.94 -3.54 -3.39
N ILE A 226 -14.37 -4.62 -4.02
CA ILE A 226 -15.46 -5.49 -3.55
C ILE A 226 -14.80 -6.71 -2.88
N PRO A 227 -14.81 -6.79 -1.55
CA PRO A 227 -14.24 -7.93 -0.85
C PRO A 227 -15.11 -9.18 -1.04
N ILE A 228 -14.48 -10.34 -1.23
CA ILE A 228 -15.14 -11.65 -1.31
C ILE A 228 -14.48 -12.67 -0.38
N SER A 229 -15.24 -13.70 -0.01
CA SER A 229 -14.72 -14.82 0.78
C SER A 229 -13.52 -15.50 0.10
N ARG A 230 -12.55 -15.96 0.89
CA ARG A 230 -11.40 -16.77 0.42
C ARG A 230 -11.83 -18.08 -0.28
N SER A 231 -13.07 -18.53 -0.11
CA SER A 231 -13.62 -19.71 -0.79
C SER A 231 -13.94 -19.49 -2.27
N ASN A 232 -14.09 -18.24 -2.73
CA ASN A 232 -14.61 -17.93 -4.07
C ASN A 232 -13.53 -17.26 -4.93
N SER A 233 -13.36 -17.63 -6.20
CA SER A 233 -12.33 -16.96 -7.02
C SER A 233 -12.75 -15.53 -7.42
N PRO A 234 -11.90 -14.50 -7.26
CA PRO A 234 -12.19 -13.14 -7.73
C PRO A 234 -12.54 -13.06 -9.21
N ALA A 235 -11.90 -13.88 -10.05
CA ALA A 235 -12.13 -13.90 -11.49
C ALA A 235 -13.46 -14.56 -11.89
N GLN A 236 -13.99 -15.47 -11.08
CA GLN A 236 -15.20 -16.24 -11.37
C GLN A 236 -16.42 -15.79 -10.57
N THR A 237 -16.24 -14.91 -9.60
CA THR A 237 -17.33 -14.44 -8.73
C THR A 237 -18.12 -13.33 -9.42
N ALA A 238 -19.38 -13.60 -9.74
CA ALA A 238 -20.31 -12.56 -10.17
C ALA A 238 -20.64 -11.64 -8.98
N VAL A 239 -20.48 -10.33 -9.16
CA VAL A 239 -20.79 -9.32 -8.13
C VAL A 239 -21.65 -8.21 -8.72
N ASP A 240 -22.58 -7.70 -7.92
CA ASP A 240 -23.31 -6.48 -8.30
C ASP A 240 -22.39 -5.25 -8.17
N THR A 241 -22.11 -4.62 -9.31
CA THR A 241 -21.28 -3.42 -9.37
C THR A 241 -22.08 -2.12 -9.33
N THR A 242 -23.40 -2.16 -9.23
CA THR A 242 -24.28 -0.99 -9.41
C THR A 242 -23.96 0.13 -8.42
N LYS A 243 -23.84 -0.18 -7.13
CA LYS A 243 -23.50 0.81 -6.08
C LYS A 243 -22.10 1.40 -6.30
N SER A 244 -21.14 0.54 -6.60
CA SER A 244 -19.75 0.93 -6.88
C SER A 244 -19.65 1.84 -8.10
N ARG A 245 -20.33 1.50 -9.20
CA ARG A 245 -20.38 2.33 -10.42
C ARG A 245 -21.06 3.67 -10.17
N ARG A 246 -22.12 3.73 -9.35
CA ARG A 246 -22.78 4.99 -8.99
C ARG A 246 -21.82 5.93 -8.27
N LEU A 247 -21.02 5.40 -7.34
CA LEU A 247 -20.00 6.17 -6.62
C LEU A 247 -18.89 6.65 -7.56
N LEU A 248 -18.35 5.78 -8.41
CA LEU A 248 -17.30 6.15 -9.37
C LEU A 248 -17.79 7.16 -10.42
N ARG A 249 -19.05 7.08 -10.86
CA ARG A 249 -19.67 8.10 -11.72
C ARG A 249 -19.73 9.48 -11.07
N GLN A 250 -19.87 9.57 -9.74
CA GLN A 250 -19.78 10.85 -9.03
C GLN A 250 -18.37 11.42 -9.09
N ALA A 251 -17.35 10.56 -8.94
CA ALA A 251 -15.95 10.95 -9.09
C ALA A 251 -15.65 11.47 -10.51
N GLU A 252 -16.11 10.77 -11.55
CA GLU A 252 -15.94 11.21 -12.94
C GLU A 252 -16.62 12.56 -13.22
N ARG A 253 -17.84 12.78 -12.71
CA ARG A 253 -18.55 14.06 -12.86
C ARG A 253 -17.80 15.20 -12.17
N LEU A 254 -17.28 14.96 -10.98
CA LEU A 254 -16.49 15.94 -10.25
C LEU A 254 -15.18 16.23 -11.00
N GLY A 255 -14.51 15.20 -11.52
CA GLY A 255 -13.33 15.33 -12.37
C GLY A 255 -13.57 16.22 -13.59
N ARG A 256 -14.64 15.96 -14.35
CA ARG A 256 -15.03 16.79 -15.51
C ARG A 256 -15.27 18.25 -15.12
N ARG A 257 -16.00 18.49 -14.02
CA ARG A 257 -16.28 19.84 -13.52
C ARG A 257 -15.00 20.59 -13.12
N LEU A 258 -13.98 19.89 -12.65
CA LEU A 258 -12.72 20.46 -12.20
C LEU A 258 -11.59 20.35 -13.23
N GLU A 259 -11.92 19.89 -14.45
CA GLU A 259 -10.99 19.66 -15.56
C GLU A 259 -9.80 18.77 -15.21
N MET A 260 -10.05 17.73 -14.41
CA MET A 260 -9.02 16.80 -13.95
C MET A 260 -9.22 15.40 -14.57
N PRO A 261 -8.16 14.76 -15.11
CA PRO A 261 -8.23 13.37 -15.55
C PRO A 261 -8.55 12.44 -14.38
N VAL A 262 -9.72 11.81 -14.44
CA VAL A 262 -10.17 10.83 -13.46
C VAL A 262 -10.31 9.46 -14.13
N HIS A 263 -9.49 8.53 -13.70
CA HIS A 263 -9.60 7.12 -14.04
C HIS A 263 -10.39 6.41 -12.94
N THR A 264 -11.22 5.43 -13.29
CA THR A 264 -11.93 4.66 -12.28
C THR A 264 -11.80 3.18 -12.51
N GLN A 265 -11.81 2.40 -11.43
CA GLN A 265 -11.77 0.94 -11.52
C GLN A 265 -12.51 0.28 -10.37
N ILE A 266 -13.12 -0.88 -10.65
CA ILE A 266 -13.71 -1.77 -9.65
C ILE A 266 -12.93 -3.08 -9.68
N ARG A 267 -12.42 -3.50 -8.52
CA ARG A 267 -11.70 -4.77 -8.34
C ARG A 267 -12.42 -5.66 -7.34
N ILE A 268 -12.45 -6.96 -7.60
CA ILE A 268 -12.87 -8.00 -6.67
C ILE A 268 -11.61 -8.54 -6.01
N SER A 269 -11.62 -8.71 -4.68
CA SER A 269 -10.45 -9.20 -3.96
C SER A 269 -10.83 -9.96 -2.70
N HIS A 270 -9.95 -10.85 -2.26
CA HIS A 270 -10.01 -11.41 -0.91
C HIS A 270 -9.50 -10.45 0.17
N ASP A 271 -8.63 -9.53 -0.23
CA ASP A 271 -7.99 -8.57 0.65
C ASP A 271 -7.97 -7.19 -0.03
N THR A 272 -8.61 -6.23 0.63
CA THR A 272 -8.69 -4.85 0.14
C THR A 272 -7.34 -4.16 0.10
N ALA A 273 -6.48 -4.36 1.10
CA ALA A 273 -5.16 -3.75 1.11
C ALA A 273 -4.29 -4.29 -0.01
N GLN A 274 -4.33 -5.61 -0.26
CA GLN A 274 -3.59 -6.21 -1.38
C GLN A 274 -4.08 -5.69 -2.73
N ALA A 275 -5.38 -5.55 -2.94
CA ALA A 275 -5.91 -4.95 -4.18
C ALA A 275 -5.45 -3.49 -4.39
N ILE A 276 -5.32 -2.72 -3.30
CA ILE A 276 -4.78 -1.36 -3.33
C ILE A 276 -3.29 -1.39 -3.68
N LEU A 277 -2.49 -2.26 -3.05
CA LEU A 277 -1.06 -2.43 -3.34
C LEU A 277 -0.79 -2.89 -4.78
N GLU A 278 -1.59 -3.83 -5.29
CA GLU A 278 -1.56 -4.25 -6.69
C GLU A 278 -1.84 -3.07 -7.62
N THR A 279 -2.84 -2.25 -7.29
CA THR A 279 -3.17 -1.05 -8.05
C THR A 279 -2.04 -0.02 -8.03
N ILE A 280 -1.41 0.20 -6.87
CA ILE A 280 -0.27 1.10 -6.72
C ILE A 280 0.86 0.71 -7.67
N LYS A 281 1.19 -0.59 -7.69
CA LYS A 281 2.23 -1.14 -8.55
C LYS A 281 1.85 -1.06 -10.03
N GLN A 282 0.63 -1.44 -10.40
CA GLN A 282 0.17 -1.49 -11.80
C GLN A 282 0.00 -0.10 -12.42
N ARG A 283 -0.39 0.90 -11.61
CA ARG A 283 -0.71 2.24 -12.09
C ARG A 283 0.38 3.27 -11.81
N HIS A 284 1.49 2.85 -11.18
CA HIS A 284 2.61 3.71 -10.78
C HIS A 284 2.16 4.89 -9.94
N ILE A 285 1.46 4.60 -8.84
CA ILE A 285 0.87 5.62 -7.97
C ILE A 285 1.96 6.30 -7.13
N ASN A 286 1.94 7.64 -7.10
CA ASN A 286 2.86 8.49 -6.34
C ASN A 286 2.32 8.89 -4.96
N LEU A 287 1.00 8.94 -4.79
CA LEU A 287 0.35 9.31 -3.53
C LEU A 287 -0.97 8.54 -3.34
N ILE A 288 -1.26 8.11 -2.13
CA ILE A 288 -2.56 7.57 -1.73
C ILE A 288 -3.26 8.59 -0.85
N LEU A 289 -4.52 8.92 -1.18
CA LEU A 289 -5.40 9.69 -0.31
C LEU A 289 -6.58 8.81 0.09
N MET A 290 -6.71 8.49 1.38
CA MET A 290 -7.73 7.58 1.87
C MET A 290 -8.43 8.13 3.13
N GLY A 291 -9.74 7.92 3.20
CA GLY A 291 -10.50 8.18 4.42
C GLY A 291 -10.29 7.09 5.48
N TRP A 292 -10.14 7.49 6.74
CA TRP A 292 -10.05 6.61 7.89
C TRP A 292 -11.20 6.90 8.85
N LYS A 293 -11.83 5.84 9.36
CA LYS A 293 -12.97 5.98 10.28
C LYS A 293 -12.55 6.34 11.71
N GLY A 294 -11.30 6.16 12.14
CA GLY A 294 -10.92 6.45 13.53
C GLY A 294 -11.41 5.43 14.56
N ALA A 295 -11.92 4.27 14.13
CA ALA A 295 -12.38 3.20 15.02
C ALA A 295 -11.20 2.28 15.41
N PRO A 296 -11.13 1.82 16.67
CA PRO A 296 -10.08 0.92 17.11
C PRO A 296 -10.14 -0.40 16.34
N SER A 297 -8.99 -1.04 16.19
CA SER A 297 -9.01 -2.46 15.91
C SER A 297 -9.31 -3.24 17.18
N ASN A 298 -10.15 -4.26 17.08
CA ASN A 298 -10.42 -5.21 18.16
C ASN A 298 -9.25 -6.18 18.39
N SER A 299 -8.13 -6.00 17.69
CA SER A 299 -6.95 -6.86 17.74
C SER A 299 -5.75 -6.12 18.35
N PRO A 300 -5.03 -6.72 19.32
CA PRO A 300 -3.91 -6.07 20.02
C PRO A 300 -2.80 -5.53 19.10
N ASN A 301 -2.61 -6.14 17.92
CA ASN A 301 -1.54 -5.80 16.96
C ASN A 301 -1.95 -4.80 15.87
N GLN A 302 -3.16 -4.24 15.91
CA GLN A 302 -3.66 -3.33 14.89
C GLN A 302 -3.94 -1.95 15.49
N ILE A 303 -3.43 -0.90 14.82
CA ILE A 303 -3.47 0.48 15.32
C ILE A 303 -4.57 1.25 14.59
N PHE A 304 -4.52 1.30 13.26
CA PHE A 304 -5.51 1.97 12.41
C PHE A 304 -6.48 0.97 11.74
N GLY A 305 -6.22 -0.33 11.92
CA GLY A 305 -6.96 -1.45 11.33
C GLY A 305 -6.19 -2.08 10.16
N ASN A 306 -6.48 -3.34 9.87
CA ASN A 306 -5.72 -4.17 8.93
C ASN A 306 -5.37 -3.48 7.59
N ILE A 307 -6.33 -2.79 6.97
CA ILE A 307 -6.11 -2.16 5.66
C ILE A 307 -5.05 -1.06 5.75
N ILE A 308 -5.22 -0.14 6.70
CA ILE A 308 -4.36 1.03 6.82
C ILE A 308 -2.98 0.62 7.35
N ASP A 309 -2.93 -0.28 8.33
CA ASP A 309 -1.67 -0.78 8.89
C ASP A 309 -0.83 -1.49 7.82
N THR A 310 -1.48 -2.25 6.93
CA THR A 310 -0.82 -2.88 5.78
C THR A 310 -0.26 -1.84 4.81
N LEU A 311 -1.02 -0.79 4.50
CA LEU A 311 -0.58 0.28 3.60
C LEU A 311 0.56 1.11 4.19
N ILE A 312 0.50 1.44 5.48
CA ILE A 312 1.60 2.14 6.18
C ILE A 312 2.89 1.31 6.10
N ARG A 313 2.77 -0.02 6.20
CA ARG A 313 3.91 -0.94 6.18
C ARG A 313 4.49 -1.16 4.78
N GLN A 314 3.63 -1.26 3.76
CA GLN A 314 4.02 -1.81 2.45
C GLN A 314 3.90 -0.83 1.28
N ALA A 315 3.15 0.27 1.39
CA ALA A 315 2.97 1.17 0.26
C ALA A 315 4.28 1.92 -0.06
N PRO A 316 4.80 1.82 -1.30
CA PRO A 316 6.06 2.47 -1.69
C PRO A 316 5.92 3.97 -1.94
N CYS A 317 4.71 4.52 -1.89
CA CYS A 317 4.38 5.90 -2.24
C CYS A 317 3.92 6.70 -1.03
N ASP A 318 3.74 8.02 -1.17
CA ASP A 318 3.20 8.83 -0.08
C ASP A 318 1.80 8.35 0.34
N LEU A 319 1.49 8.49 1.63
CA LEU A 319 0.19 8.15 2.19
C LEU A 319 -0.37 9.33 2.98
N VAL A 320 -1.58 9.75 2.61
CA VAL A 320 -2.37 10.75 3.31
C VAL A 320 -3.66 10.09 3.81
N LEU A 321 -3.83 10.04 5.13
CA LEU A 321 -5.04 9.51 5.76
C LEU A 321 -5.88 10.66 6.29
N LEU A 322 -7.17 10.63 6.00
CA LEU A 322 -8.13 11.65 6.43
C LEU A 322 -9.15 11.05 7.39
N LYS A 323 -9.11 11.46 8.66
CA LYS A 323 -10.20 11.22 9.62
C LYS A 323 -11.13 12.42 9.60
N LEU A 324 -12.41 12.18 9.30
CA LEU A 324 -13.47 13.17 9.44
C LEU A 324 -14.15 13.06 10.82
N PRO A 325 -14.72 14.15 11.36
CA PRO A 325 -15.48 14.13 12.61
C PRO A 325 -16.63 13.11 12.56
N GLN A 326 -16.94 12.47 13.70
CA GLN A 326 -18.08 11.57 13.83
C GLN A 326 -19.18 12.21 14.70
N GLY A 327 -20.42 12.26 14.20
CA GLY A 327 -21.58 12.79 14.95
C GLY A 327 -22.77 13.11 14.03
N LYS A 328 -24.01 13.05 14.55
CA LYS A 328 -25.25 13.28 13.77
C LYS A 328 -25.36 14.72 13.24
N GLU A 329 -24.94 15.71 14.02
CA GLU A 329 -24.98 17.14 13.63
C GLU A 329 -23.95 17.47 12.54
N VAL A 330 -22.71 16.98 12.66
CA VAL A 330 -21.66 17.19 11.63
C VAL A 330 -21.98 16.43 10.35
N ALA A 331 -22.67 15.29 10.44
CA ALA A 331 -23.12 14.55 9.29
C ALA A 331 -24.18 15.33 8.48
N GLU A 332 -24.95 16.24 9.07
CA GLU A 332 -25.90 17.07 8.32
C GLU A 332 -25.21 18.21 7.56
N ASP A 333 -24.18 18.85 8.12
CA ASP A 333 -23.40 19.87 7.41
C ASP A 333 -22.57 19.27 6.26
N VAL A 334 -22.02 18.08 6.46
CA VAL A 334 -21.30 17.34 5.41
C VAL A 334 -22.27 16.76 4.36
N LYS A 335 -23.52 16.44 4.71
CA LYS A 335 -24.57 15.99 3.77
C LYS A 335 -25.27 17.14 3.05
N SER A 336 -25.43 18.29 3.69
CA SER A 336 -26.07 19.49 3.14
C SER A 336 -25.14 20.26 2.21
N ALA A 337 -23.82 20.09 2.37
CA ALA A 337 -22.79 20.47 1.41
C ALA A 337 -22.88 19.61 0.13
N LYS A 338 -23.96 19.79 -0.64
CA LYS A 338 -24.00 19.50 -2.08
C LYS A 338 -22.82 20.24 -2.73
N TYR A 339 -21.74 19.52 -2.97
CA TYR A 339 -20.53 19.99 -3.68
C TYR A 339 -19.95 21.31 -3.16
N GLY A 340 -19.08 21.21 -2.17
CA GLY A 340 -18.19 22.29 -1.76
C GLY A 340 -18.67 22.98 -0.49
N SER A 341 -17.94 22.76 0.60
CA SER A 341 -17.85 23.71 1.70
C SER A 341 -16.82 23.31 2.79
N LEU A 342 -15.71 22.63 2.43
CA LEU A 342 -14.55 22.57 3.35
C LEU A 342 -14.18 23.99 3.85
N ALA A 343 -14.43 24.98 2.98
CA ALA A 343 -14.25 26.39 3.26
C ALA A 343 -15.09 26.99 4.40
N LYS A 344 -16.20 26.37 4.84
CA LYS A 344 -16.98 26.87 6.00
C LYS A 344 -16.57 26.22 7.32
N THR A 345 -15.97 25.03 7.27
CA THR A 345 -15.73 24.22 8.48
C THR A 345 -14.28 24.17 8.90
N TRP A 346 -13.30 24.41 8.02
CA TRP A 346 -11.88 24.26 8.32
C TRP A 346 -11.17 25.63 8.45
N LYS A 347 -11.47 26.38 9.51
CA LYS A 347 -10.93 27.75 9.70
C LYS A 347 -9.66 27.80 10.53
N ARG A 348 -9.57 26.97 11.57
CA ARG A 348 -8.48 26.96 12.54
C ARG A 348 -7.71 25.66 12.46
N TRP A 349 -6.43 25.76 12.19
CA TRP A 349 -5.56 24.61 11.92
C TRP A 349 -4.47 24.50 12.98
N LEU A 350 -4.24 23.29 13.47
CA LEU A 350 -3.15 22.96 14.37
C LEU A 350 -2.15 22.04 13.65
N ILE A 351 -0.89 22.43 13.63
CA ILE A 351 0.18 21.73 12.91
C ILE A 351 1.29 21.36 13.89
N PRO A 352 1.20 20.19 14.55
CA PRO A 352 2.28 19.66 15.36
C PRO A 352 3.46 19.22 14.48
N ILE A 353 4.66 19.64 14.84
CA ILE A 353 5.89 19.24 14.16
C ILE A 353 6.90 18.61 15.12
N ALA A 354 7.72 17.71 14.57
CA ALA A 354 8.85 17.10 15.28
C ALA A 354 10.19 17.33 14.54
N GLY A 355 10.18 18.09 13.44
CA GLY A 355 11.38 18.37 12.62
C GLY A 355 11.80 17.25 11.66
N GLY A 356 11.12 16.10 11.69
CA GLY A 356 11.41 14.96 10.81
C GLY A 356 10.93 15.13 9.36
N PRO A 357 11.33 14.22 8.46
CA PRO A 357 10.94 14.25 7.04
C PRO A 357 9.42 14.26 6.82
N ASN A 358 8.68 13.47 7.60
CA ASN A 358 7.21 13.43 7.52
C ASN A 358 6.57 14.77 7.92
N SER A 359 7.17 15.51 8.87
CA SER A 359 6.72 16.87 9.19
C SER A 359 6.93 17.80 7.98
N ARG A 360 8.04 17.68 7.25
CA ARG A 360 8.24 18.45 6.00
C ARG A 360 7.21 18.10 4.93
N ARG A 361 6.91 16.81 4.75
CA ARG A 361 5.90 16.38 3.77
C ARG A 361 4.50 16.88 4.11
N ALA A 362 4.15 16.87 5.40
CA ALA A 362 2.92 17.50 5.90
C ALA A 362 2.90 19.00 5.62
N LEU A 363 3.99 19.72 5.92
CA LEU A 363 4.11 21.16 5.66
C LEU A 363 3.87 21.52 4.19
N GLN A 364 4.34 20.71 3.25
CA GLN A 364 4.13 20.93 1.82
C GLN A 364 2.67 20.81 1.37
N LEU A 365 1.84 20.03 2.09
CA LEU A 365 0.42 19.89 1.76
C LEU A 365 -0.44 21.03 2.33
N ILE A 366 0.00 21.68 3.40
CA ILE A 366 -0.80 22.68 4.12
C ILE A 366 -1.19 23.87 3.23
N PRO A 367 -0.31 24.50 2.43
CA PRO A 367 -0.70 25.65 1.62
C PRO A 367 -1.86 25.33 0.65
N ILE A 368 -1.81 24.14 0.04
CA ILE A 368 -2.82 23.64 -0.90
C ILE A 368 -4.17 23.52 -0.18
N LEU A 369 -4.17 22.83 0.96
CA LEU A 369 -5.40 22.52 1.69
C LEU A 369 -5.97 23.74 2.43
N ALA A 370 -5.12 24.60 2.98
CA ALA A 370 -5.51 25.83 3.65
C ALA A 370 -6.13 26.82 2.66
N THR A 371 -5.60 26.91 1.44
CA THR A 371 -6.18 27.73 0.36
C THR A 371 -7.53 27.20 -0.06
N LEU A 372 -7.64 25.89 -0.30
CA LEU A 372 -8.92 25.22 -0.61
C LEU A 372 -9.97 25.49 0.47
N ALA A 373 -9.56 25.43 1.74
CA ALA A 373 -10.42 25.64 2.91
C ALA A 373 -10.61 27.11 3.31
N LYS A 374 -9.97 28.08 2.64
CA LYS A 374 -9.98 29.49 3.07
C LYS A 374 -9.72 29.62 4.57
N ALA A 375 -8.62 29.00 5.01
CA ALA A 375 -8.22 28.99 6.41
C ALA A 375 -8.07 30.42 6.93
N GLU A 376 -8.41 30.65 8.19
CA GLU A 376 -8.26 31.97 8.84
C GLU A 376 -7.00 32.01 9.69
N LYS A 377 -6.72 30.90 10.39
CA LYS A 377 -5.59 30.80 11.32
C LYS A 377 -4.95 29.43 11.28
N ILE A 378 -3.62 29.44 11.18
CA ILE A 378 -2.78 28.26 11.32
C ILE A 378 -1.84 28.46 12.49
N VAL A 379 -1.78 27.47 13.38
CA VAL A 379 -0.84 27.44 14.50
C VAL A 379 0.08 26.26 14.34
N VAL A 380 1.37 26.55 14.21
CA VAL A 380 2.44 25.54 14.24
C VAL A 380 2.85 25.33 15.70
N THR A 381 3.01 24.09 16.13
CA THR A 381 3.42 23.80 17.50
C THR A 381 4.47 22.70 17.55
N GLN A 382 5.32 22.77 18.56
CA GLN A 382 6.28 21.73 18.88
C GLN A 382 6.22 21.46 20.39
N VAL A 383 6.16 20.20 20.77
CA VAL A 383 6.16 19.76 22.16
C VAL A 383 7.60 19.46 22.57
N PHE A 384 8.05 20.11 23.63
CA PHE A 384 9.38 19.96 24.22
C PHE A 384 9.26 19.24 25.57
N ASN A 385 10.15 18.29 25.81
CA ASN A 385 10.23 17.62 27.10
C ASN A 385 10.75 18.62 28.15
N PRO A 386 10.05 18.86 29.27
CA PRO A 386 10.49 19.77 30.33
C PRO A 386 11.87 19.45 30.92
N GLN A 387 12.32 18.19 30.86
CA GLN A 387 13.63 17.76 31.34
C GLN A 387 14.75 17.98 30.31
N ALA A 388 14.42 18.20 29.05
CA ALA A 388 15.39 18.34 27.96
C ALA A 388 15.80 19.81 27.80
N GLY A 389 16.69 20.29 28.68
CA GLY A 389 17.42 21.57 28.55
C GLY A 389 16.60 22.78 28.04
N GLU A 390 17.29 23.72 27.38
CA GLU A 390 16.60 24.80 26.66
C GLU A 390 16.04 24.28 25.32
N PRO A 391 14.78 24.63 24.97
CA PRO A 391 14.13 24.14 23.76
C PRO A 391 14.79 24.75 22.51
N VAL A 392 15.30 23.88 21.64
CA VAL A 392 15.83 24.30 20.33
C VAL A 392 14.67 24.58 19.37
N MET A 393 14.44 25.86 19.08
CA MET A 393 13.27 26.36 18.34
C MET A 393 13.41 26.30 16.81
N THR A 394 14.58 25.92 16.29
CA THR A 394 14.92 26.01 14.86
C THR A 394 13.90 25.33 13.94
N SER A 395 13.40 24.15 14.31
CA SER A 395 12.41 23.43 13.50
C SER A 395 11.06 24.17 13.46
N LEU A 396 10.63 24.71 14.59
CA LEU A 396 9.40 25.49 14.73
C LEU A 396 9.49 26.80 13.95
N GLU A 397 10.58 27.54 14.11
CA GLU A 397 10.83 28.79 13.38
C GLU A 397 10.84 28.57 11.87
N LYS A 398 11.57 27.55 11.38
CA LYS A 398 11.64 27.22 9.95
C LYS A 398 10.27 26.85 9.38
N ALA A 399 9.51 26.01 10.08
CA ALA A 399 8.18 25.59 9.65
C ALA A 399 7.20 26.77 9.60
N THR A 400 7.21 27.63 10.63
CA THR A 400 6.37 28.82 10.69
C THR A 400 6.75 29.83 9.62
N TYR A 401 8.04 30.07 9.40
CA TYR A 401 8.51 30.94 8.33
C TYR A 401 8.07 30.42 6.96
N PHE A 402 8.26 29.13 6.68
CA PHE A 402 7.82 28.50 5.44
C PHE A 402 6.33 28.73 5.18
N LEU A 403 5.47 28.44 6.16
CA LEU A 403 4.02 28.63 6.01
C LEU A 403 3.63 30.10 5.88
N LYS A 404 4.28 31.01 6.62
CA LYS A 404 4.07 32.46 6.48
C LYS A 404 4.36 32.96 5.06
N GLN A 405 5.41 32.43 4.42
CA GLN A 405 5.74 32.79 3.05
C GLN A 405 4.71 32.25 2.06
N GLN A 406 4.34 30.98 2.18
CA GLN A 406 3.42 30.32 1.25
C GLN A 406 1.97 30.80 1.39
N LEU A 407 1.57 31.29 2.57
CA LEU A 407 0.21 31.73 2.87
C LEU A 407 0.09 33.23 3.12
N LYS A 408 1.07 34.01 2.63
CA LYS A 408 1.08 35.46 2.76
C LYS A 408 -0.17 36.06 2.11
N GLY A 409 -0.96 36.80 2.90
CA GLY A 409 -2.21 37.41 2.45
C GLY A 409 -3.40 36.44 2.35
N ILE A 410 -3.21 35.16 2.71
CA ILE A 410 -4.28 34.15 2.72
C ILE A 410 -4.80 33.92 4.14
N CYS A 411 -3.92 33.67 5.11
CA CYS A 411 -4.30 33.42 6.49
C CYS A 411 -3.23 33.85 7.50
N ASP A 412 -3.62 34.01 8.77
CA ASP A 412 -2.68 34.24 9.86
C ASP A 412 -1.93 32.94 10.20
N VAL A 413 -0.61 33.04 10.40
CA VAL A 413 0.25 31.91 10.75
C VAL A 413 1.05 32.27 11.99
N ALA A 414 0.83 31.53 13.07
CA ALA A 414 1.51 31.70 14.35
C ALA A 414 2.21 30.42 14.79
N SER A 415 3.07 30.55 15.81
CA SER A 415 3.76 29.42 16.44
C SER A 415 3.58 29.44 17.95
N ILE A 416 3.34 28.27 18.55
CA ILE A 416 3.24 28.11 20.01
C ILE A 416 4.13 26.94 20.45
N PRO A 417 5.25 27.18 21.16
CA PRO A 417 5.99 26.11 21.82
C PRO A 417 5.22 25.60 23.05
N ILE A 418 5.26 24.29 23.28
CA ILE A 418 4.58 23.67 24.43
C ILE A 418 5.59 22.83 25.21
N ARG A 419 5.60 22.94 26.53
CA ARG A 419 6.36 22.04 27.40
C ARG A 419 5.43 20.99 27.99
N SER A 420 5.71 19.71 27.76
CA SER A 420 4.91 18.61 28.33
C SER A 420 5.66 17.27 28.34
N TYR A 421 5.35 16.43 29.33
CA TYR A 421 5.82 15.05 29.40
C TYR A 421 5.07 14.10 28.46
N SER A 422 3.87 14.49 27.99
CA SER A 422 3.03 13.70 27.09
C SER A 422 2.68 14.52 25.86
N VAL A 423 3.21 14.11 24.71
CA VAL A 423 2.99 14.79 23.41
C VAL A 423 1.52 14.71 23.02
N SER A 424 0.91 13.52 23.09
CA SER A 424 -0.48 13.30 22.72
C SER A 424 -1.43 14.12 23.60
N ASP A 425 -1.30 14.05 24.93
CA ASP A 425 -2.22 14.76 25.84
C ASP A 425 -2.10 16.27 25.70
N ALA A 426 -0.89 16.80 25.52
CA ALA A 426 -0.66 18.22 25.29
C ALA A 426 -1.39 18.70 24.04
N LEU A 427 -1.25 17.96 22.93
CA LEU A 427 -1.86 18.31 21.65
C LEU A 427 -3.38 18.13 21.68
N ILE A 428 -3.90 17.09 22.34
CA ILE A 428 -5.35 16.88 22.52
C ILE A 428 -5.96 18.02 23.34
N ARG A 429 -5.34 18.41 24.46
CA ARG A 429 -5.81 19.52 25.29
C ARG A 429 -5.80 20.82 24.50
N LEU A 430 -4.72 21.11 23.77
CA LEU A 430 -4.61 22.31 22.95
C LEU A 430 -5.66 22.34 21.84
N ALA A 431 -5.84 21.22 21.13
CA ALA A 431 -6.83 21.06 20.07
C ALA A 431 -8.25 21.41 20.56
N LYS A 432 -8.62 20.86 21.73
CA LYS A 432 -9.93 21.07 22.37
C LYS A 432 -10.10 22.48 22.94
N ALA A 433 -9.11 23.00 23.66
CA ALA A 433 -9.19 24.30 24.32
C ALA A 433 -9.41 25.45 23.33
N HIS A 434 -8.78 25.39 22.16
CA HIS A 434 -8.89 26.44 21.14
C HIS A 434 -9.86 26.11 20.00
N LYS A 435 -10.55 24.96 20.08
CA LYS A 435 -11.50 24.48 19.07
C LYS A 435 -10.90 24.52 17.66
N TYR A 436 -9.78 23.83 17.47
CA TYR A 436 -9.19 23.68 16.14
C TYR A 436 -10.06 22.74 15.29
N ASP A 437 -10.23 23.08 14.01
CA ASP A 437 -11.08 22.31 13.08
C ASP A 437 -10.30 21.20 12.39
N VAL A 438 -9.00 21.42 12.19
CA VAL A 438 -8.09 20.50 11.51
C VAL A 438 -6.79 20.35 12.29
N VAL A 439 -6.35 19.10 12.46
CA VAL A 439 -5.01 18.77 12.99
C VAL A 439 -4.24 18.02 11.91
N VAL A 440 -3.07 18.52 11.51
CA VAL A 440 -2.22 17.88 10.47
C VAL A 440 -0.95 17.36 11.11
N ILE A 441 -0.71 16.05 11.03
CA ILE A 441 0.39 15.37 11.70
C ILE A 441 1.23 14.64 10.65
N GLY A 442 2.52 14.96 10.59
CA GLY A 442 3.51 14.17 9.85
C GLY A 442 4.07 13.07 10.74
N ALA A 443 3.92 11.80 10.36
CA ALA A 443 4.34 10.66 11.16
C ALA A 443 5.19 9.66 10.34
N SER A 444 6.27 9.14 10.94
CA SER A 444 7.08 8.08 10.34
C SER A 444 6.35 6.75 10.34
N ARG A 445 6.83 5.80 9.51
CA ARG A 445 6.32 4.42 9.51
C ARG A 445 6.42 3.82 10.91
N GLU A 446 7.58 3.95 11.55
CA GLU A 446 7.83 3.47 12.91
C GLU A 446 6.86 4.16 13.87
N GLY A 447 6.74 5.49 13.83
CA GLY A 447 5.82 6.23 14.69
C GLY A 447 4.33 5.95 14.46
N LEU A 448 3.95 5.39 13.32
CA LEU A 448 2.58 4.92 13.04
C LEU A 448 2.35 3.45 13.40
N LEU A 449 3.41 2.63 13.48
CA LEU A 449 3.31 1.19 13.74
C LEU A 449 3.80 0.77 15.13
N GLU A 450 4.52 1.65 15.82
CA GLU A 450 5.09 1.39 17.15
C GLU A 450 4.02 1.63 18.23
N GLN A 451 3.83 0.60 19.06
CA GLN A 451 3.14 0.71 20.33
C GLN A 451 4.20 0.94 21.41
N ALA A 452 4.45 2.20 21.74
CA ALA A 452 5.35 2.55 22.85
C ALA A 452 4.65 2.33 24.21
N ILE A 453 5.39 2.48 25.31
CA ILE A 453 4.87 2.42 26.69
C ILE A 453 3.70 3.41 26.91
N HIS A 454 3.67 4.51 26.16
CA HIS A 454 2.60 5.52 26.17
C HIS A 454 1.59 5.39 25.01
N GLY A 455 1.63 4.30 24.24
CA GLY A 455 0.79 4.08 23.06
C GLY A 455 1.32 4.74 21.79
N ASN A 456 0.49 4.72 20.73
CA ASN A 456 0.81 5.33 19.45
C ASN A 456 0.40 6.81 19.43
N ILE A 457 1.34 7.75 19.34
CA ILE A 457 1.05 9.20 19.45
C ILE A 457 0.10 9.70 18.35
N PRO A 458 0.34 9.44 17.04
CA PRO A 458 -0.57 9.91 15.99
C PRO A 458 -1.98 9.36 16.13
N GLU A 459 -2.12 8.08 16.47
CA GLU A 459 -3.41 7.44 16.68
C GLU A 459 -4.11 8.01 17.94
N ALA A 460 -3.39 8.18 19.05
CA ALA A 460 -3.94 8.73 20.28
C ALA A 460 -4.47 10.16 20.07
N ILE A 461 -3.72 11.00 19.37
CA ILE A 461 -4.18 12.34 18.99
C ILE A 461 -5.42 12.22 18.10
N ALA A 462 -5.33 11.38 17.07
CA ALA A 462 -6.44 11.25 16.13
C ALA A 462 -7.72 10.77 16.81
N ARG A 463 -7.64 9.92 17.82
CA ARG A 463 -8.78 9.46 18.62
C ARG A 463 -9.25 10.53 19.60
N GLY A 464 -8.32 11.24 20.23
CA GLY A 464 -8.60 12.18 21.32
C GLY A 464 -9.21 13.51 20.88
N VAL A 465 -9.18 13.84 19.60
CA VAL A 465 -9.76 15.08 19.04
C VAL A 465 -11.03 14.84 18.24
N ASP A 466 -11.97 15.77 18.36
CA ASP A 466 -13.24 15.79 17.62
C ASP A 466 -13.10 16.41 16.22
N SER A 467 -11.97 17.09 15.99
CA SER A 467 -11.56 17.75 14.75
C SER A 467 -11.30 16.76 13.60
N THR A 468 -11.19 17.30 12.39
CA THR A 468 -10.59 16.58 11.27
C THR A 468 -9.12 16.32 11.57
N VAL A 469 -8.63 15.12 11.23
CA VAL A 469 -7.21 14.78 11.38
C VAL A 469 -6.64 14.31 10.04
N ILE A 470 -5.52 14.90 9.64
CA ILE A 470 -4.79 14.55 8.42
C ILE A 470 -3.44 13.97 8.85
N LEU A 471 -3.23 12.69 8.58
CA LEU A 471 -1.96 12.00 8.81
C LEU A 471 -1.19 11.90 7.51
N VAL A 472 0.09 12.28 7.54
CA VAL A 472 0.96 12.26 6.36
C VAL A 472 2.17 11.40 6.65
N ARG A 473 2.42 10.44 5.76
CA ARG A 473 3.58 9.57 5.75
C ARG A 473 4.26 9.64 4.37
N GLU A 474 5.55 9.89 4.36
CA GLU A 474 6.39 9.88 3.16
C GLU A 474 6.58 8.45 2.62
N ALA A 475 6.83 8.34 1.31
CA ALA A 475 7.23 7.12 0.61
C ALA A 475 8.34 6.31 1.32
N LEU A 476 8.36 5.00 1.08
CA LEU A 476 9.44 4.13 1.58
C LEU A 476 10.64 4.25 0.62
N HIS A 477 11.81 4.53 1.17
CA HIS A 477 13.07 4.58 0.42
C HIS A 477 13.80 3.23 0.43
#